data_AF-A0A816GWZ7-F1
#
_entry.id   AF-A0A816GWZ7-F1
#
_cell.length_a   1.000
_cell.length_b   1.000
_cell.length_c   1.000
_cell.angle_alpha   90.00
_cell.angle_beta   90.00
_cell.angle_gamma   90.00
#
_symmetry.space_group_name_H-M   'P 1'
#
loop_
_entity.id
_entity.type
_entity.pdbx_description
1 polymer ?
#
loop_
_entity_poly.entity_id
_entity_poly.type
_entity_poly.pdbx_seq_one_letter_code
_entity_poly.pdbx_strand_id
1 'polypeptide(L)'
;LHNAVKNSHDDLPIDIETILCKVYSYFSRSAKLVENLKEYFDFVQYDFHVLLKHITTRWLSLLRSIERLLDQYEPVKLFFLNEGTSTKVQQLLNSFFSNDESQCTLYFLQNVLFEIQKAELQLQRSYTTAVDLYSIVTKLIDKLQQKLCDKYYGHNTQLLLDRLKETNEIKTEELIKSFDAFVQSVIDYIKSYFDDHSELYKKLSFFNVQSFQFLTWRNVQDVVNLIHVNDLDRDQLYSEFNDIKCLYNDLNKKSIKLNDQIKSYILNQRMNSFTSKINDYIVVCDEDDAENNEETISSPNNREENLIRSDHLWAYLLNINPSGTPNLKKVICYIFSIPC
;
A
#
# COMPACT_ATOMS: atom_id res chain seq x y z
N LEU A 1 -5.93 5.85 4.52
CA LEU A 1 -4.90 5.07 5.26
C LEU A 1 -3.90 5.96 5.97
N HIS A 2 -3.18 6.85 5.27
CA HIS A 2 -2.27 7.82 5.92
C HIS A 2 -2.89 8.53 7.13
N ASN A 3 -4.07 9.13 6.94
CA ASN A 3 -4.73 9.85 8.02
C ASN A 3 -5.03 8.96 9.24
N ALA A 4 -5.29 7.66 9.05
CA ALA A 4 -5.51 6.75 10.17
C ALA A 4 -4.31 6.75 11.10
N VAL A 5 -3.11 6.64 10.54
CA VAL A 5 -1.90 6.61 11.36
C VAL A 5 -1.60 7.96 12.00
N LYS A 6 -1.80 9.05 11.26
CA LYS A 6 -1.64 10.39 11.80
C LYS A 6 -2.59 10.66 12.99
N ASN A 7 -3.82 10.15 12.94
CA ASN A 7 -4.77 10.30 14.04
C ASN A 7 -4.44 9.43 15.26
N SER A 8 -3.60 8.40 15.10
CA SER A 8 -3.19 7.50 16.19
C SER A 8 -1.84 7.88 16.80
N HIS A 9 -1.15 8.91 16.31
CA HIS A 9 0.20 9.24 16.77
C HIS A 9 0.28 9.56 18.27
N ASP A 10 -0.77 10.17 18.82
CA ASP A 10 -0.89 10.54 20.25
C ASP A 10 -1.01 9.32 21.17
N ASP A 11 -1.29 8.13 20.63
CA ASP A 11 -1.36 6.90 21.42
C ASP A 11 0.02 6.37 21.82
N LEU A 12 1.08 6.85 21.15
CA LEU A 12 2.46 6.41 21.41
C LEU A 12 3.14 7.27 22.47
N PRO A 13 4.07 6.70 23.26
CA PRO A 13 4.76 7.44 24.32
C PRO A 13 5.77 8.47 23.77
N ILE A 14 6.09 8.40 22.48
CA ILE A 14 7.13 9.20 21.83
C ILE A 14 6.61 9.70 20.48
N ASP A 15 6.79 10.99 20.22
CA ASP A 15 6.57 11.60 18.90
C ASP A 15 7.73 11.24 17.96
N ILE A 16 7.58 10.10 17.28
CA ILE A 16 8.59 9.56 16.36
C ILE A 16 8.81 10.48 15.14
N GLU A 17 7.77 11.16 14.64
CA GLU A 17 7.92 12.09 13.53
C GLU A 17 8.86 13.25 13.89
N THR A 18 8.65 13.84 15.07
CA THR A 18 9.52 14.91 15.58
C THR A 18 10.94 14.40 15.83
N ILE A 19 11.12 13.20 16.38
CA ILE A 19 12.45 12.62 16.60
C ILE A 19 13.19 12.46 15.28
N LEU A 20 12.59 11.84 14.27
CA LEU A 20 13.21 11.63 12.96
C LEU A 20 13.58 12.96 12.29
N CYS A 21 12.69 13.95 12.36
CA CYS A 21 12.98 15.30 11.85
C CYS A 21 14.17 15.94 12.56
N LYS A 22 14.27 15.78 13.88
CA LYS A 22 15.37 16.35 14.68
C LYS A 22 16.70 15.63 14.46
N VAL A 23 16.69 14.31 14.33
CA VAL A 23 17.88 13.52 13.98
C VAL A 23 18.43 13.98 12.63
N TYR A 24 17.59 14.02 11.59
CA TYR A 24 18.01 14.51 10.27
C TYR A 24 18.50 15.97 10.32
N SER A 25 17.73 16.85 10.98
CA SER A 25 18.05 18.28 11.08
C SER A 25 19.35 18.53 11.85
N TYR A 26 19.71 17.67 12.80
CA TYR A 26 20.95 17.82 13.55
C TYR A 26 22.17 17.66 12.64
N PHE A 27 22.23 16.57 11.87
CA PHE A 27 23.37 16.28 11.00
C PHE A 27 23.40 17.12 9.72
N SER A 28 22.23 17.45 9.14
CA SER A 28 22.16 18.27 7.91
C SER A 28 22.66 19.71 8.06
N ARG A 29 22.88 20.19 9.29
CA ARG A 29 23.36 21.54 9.57
C ARG A 29 24.85 21.73 9.37
N SER A 30 25.64 20.66 9.35
CA SER A 30 27.09 20.77 9.29
C SER A 30 27.75 19.51 8.74
N ALA A 31 28.54 19.66 7.68
CA ALA A 31 29.38 18.58 7.16
C ALA A 31 30.32 18.03 8.25
N LYS A 32 30.80 18.88 9.16
CA LYS A 32 31.64 18.44 10.29
C LYS A 32 30.89 17.48 11.21
N LEU A 33 29.59 17.69 11.46
CA LEU A 33 28.81 16.76 12.29
C LEU A 33 28.62 15.41 11.59
N VAL A 34 28.51 15.41 10.26
CA VAL A 34 28.44 14.17 9.47
C VAL A 34 29.78 13.44 9.50
N GLU A 35 30.91 14.13 9.37
CA GLU A 35 32.25 13.52 9.49
C GLU A 35 32.46 12.94 10.90
N ASN A 36 32.13 13.69 11.95
CA ASN A 36 32.19 13.17 13.32
C ASN A 36 31.30 11.94 13.52
N LEU A 37 30.12 11.90 12.89
CA LEU A 37 29.25 10.73 12.94
C LEU A 37 29.90 9.51 12.25
N LYS A 38 30.58 9.69 11.12
CA LYS A 38 31.25 8.60 10.40
C LYS A 38 32.34 7.91 11.24
N GLU A 39 33.01 8.63 12.13
CA GLU A 39 33.97 8.02 13.07
C GLU A 39 33.30 6.92 13.92
N TYR A 40 32.03 7.10 14.31
CA TYR A 40 31.28 6.06 15.03
C TYR A 40 30.88 4.90 14.12
N PHE A 41 30.58 5.14 12.84
CA PHE A 41 30.32 4.08 11.85
C PHE A 41 31.55 3.20 11.65
N ASP A 42 32.72 3.81 11.48
CA ASP A 42 33.98 3.08 11.35
C ASP A 42 34.29 2.28 12.62
N PHE A 43 34.02 2.86 13.80
CA PHE A 43 34.20 2.20 15.09
C PHE A 43 33.34 0.94 15.26
N VAL A 44 32.05 1.00 14.89
CA VAL A 44 31.15 -0.17 14.98
C VAL A 44 31.14 -1.05 13.72
N GLN A 45 31.92 -0.70 12.70
CA GLN A 45 32.00 -1.41 11.40
C GLN A 45 30.65 -1.46 10.65
N TYR A 46 29.96 -0.32 10.57
CA TYR A 46 28.72 -0.16 9.80
C TYR A 46 28.96 0.62 8.51
N ASP A 47 28.22 0.28 7.46
CA ASP A 47 28.20 1.07 6.23
C ASP A 47 27.40 2.37 6.42
N PHE A 48 28.04 3.51 6.16
CA PHE A 48 27.37 4.81 6.26
C PHE A 48 26.32 5.00 5.16
N HIS A 49 25.11 5.35 5.58
CA HIS A 49 24.02 5.71 4.70
C HIS A 49 23.41 7.04 5.14
N VAL A 50 23.27 7.99 4.22
CA VAL A 50 22.67 9.30 4.53
C VAL A 50 21.29 9.13 5.18
N LEU A 51 21.06 9.77 6.32
CA LEU A 51 19.76 9.75 6.98
C LEU A 51 18.67 10.34 6.08
N LEU A 52 17.49 9.73 6.07
CA LEU A 52 16.38 10.19 5.22
C LEU A 52 15.53 11.22 5.96
N LYS A 53 15.34 12.38 5.33
CA LYS A 53 14.41 13.40 5.83
C LYS A 53 12.98 12.88 5.73
N HIS A 54 12.33 12.74 6.89
CA HIS A 54 10.89 12.57 6.92
C HIS A 54 10.20 13.88 6.52
N ILE A 55 9.23 13.79 5.61
CA ILE A 55 8.34 14.89 5.26
C ILE A 55 6.97 14.57 5.86
N THR A 56 6.52 15.37 6.82
CA THR A 56 5.28 15.15 7.60
C THR A 56 4.02 15.06 6.75
N THR A 57 4.02 15.68 5.56
CA THR A 57 2.91 15.59 4.58
C THR A 57 2.99 14.38 3.66
N ARG A 58 4.09 13.62 3.68
CA ARG A 58 4.34 12.46 2.82
C ARG A 58 4.65 11.24 3.67
N TRP A 59 3.59 10.59 4.14
CA TRP A 59 3.65 9.38 4.96
C TRP A 59 4.55 8.27 4.44
N LEU A 60 4.60 8.07 3.12
CA LEU A 60 5.49 7.06 2.50
C LEU A 60 6.96 7.26 2.89
N SER A 61 7.35 8.48 3.27
CA SER A 61 8.69 8.76 3.79
C SER A 61 8.89 8.33 5.24
N LEU A 62 7.84 8.21 6.06
CA LEU A 62 7.99 7.86 7.48
C LEU A 62 8.58 6.47 7.66
N LEU A 63 7.99 5.45 7.02
CA LEU A 63 8.52 4.08 7.12
C LEU A 63 9.97 4.04 6.63
N ARG A 64 10.28 4.72 5.52
CA ARG A 64 11.64 4.75 4.97
C ARG A 64 12.64 5.45 5.90
N SER A 65 12.22 6.52 6.57
CA SER A 65 13.04 7.20 7.58
C SER A 65 13.25 6.34 8.83
N ILE A 66 12.22 5.59 9.27
CA ILE A 66 12.34 4.62 10.38
C ILE A 66 13.30 3.50 10.00
N GLU A 67 13.11 2.86 8.84
CA GLU A 67 13.98 1.81 8.31
C GLU A 67 15.43 2.31 8.23
N ARG A 68 15.64 3.48 7.63
CA ARG A 68 16.98 4.07 7.50
C ARG A 68 17.63 4.32 8.85
N LEU A 69 16.89 4.79 9.85
CA LEU A 69 17.44 5.00 11.20
C LEU A 69 17.73 3.68 11.88
N LEU A 70 16.87 2.67 11.75
CA LEU A 70 17.06 1.34 12.33
C LEU A 70 18.30 0.63 11.75
N ASP A 71 18.52 0.74 10.43
CA ASP A 71 19.68 0.17 9.73
C ASP A 71 21.03 0.69 10.27
N GLN A 72 21.02 1.89 10.84
CA GLN A 72 22.21 2.57 11.37
C GLN A 72 22.01 3.02 12.83
N TYR A 73 21.16 2.32 13.57
CA TYR A 73 20.73 2.77 14.90
C TYR A 73 21.88 2.85 15.88
N GLU A 74 22.77 1.85 15.88
CA GLU A 74 23.88 1.74 16.83
C GLU A 74 24.91 2.89 16.72
N PRO A 75 25.48 3.21 15.54
CA PRO A 75 26.41 4.34 15.44
C PRO A 75 25.76 5.68 15.78
N VAL A 76 24.50 5.90 15.37
CA VAL A 76 23.76 7.13 15.69
C VAL A 76 23.47 7.22 17.19
N LYS A 77 23.10 6.10 17.83
CA LYS A 77 22.93 6.00 19.29
C LYS A 77 24.22 6.39 20.00
N LEU A 78 25.34 5.74 19.66
CA LEU A 78 26.64 6.02 20.28
C LEU A 78 27.05 7.48 20.13
N PHE A 79 26.84 8.08 18.96
CA PHE A 79 27.11 9.50 18.75
C PHE A 79 26.37 10.37 19.77
N PHE A 80 25.05 10.21 19.91
CA PHE A 80 24.25 11.05 20.82
C PHE A 80 24.48 10.74 22.30
N LEU A 81 24.91 9.53 22.64
CA LEU A 81 25.29 9.18 24.02
C LEU A 81 26.63 9.82 24.43
N ASN A 82 27.56 10.02 23.49
CA ASN A 82 28.90 10.52 23.77
C ASN A 82 29.08 12.04 23.54
N GLU A 83 28.37 12.64 22.58
CA GLU A 83 28.56 14.06 22.19
C GLU A 83 27.87 15.10 23.10
N GLY A 84 27.56 14.71 24.35
CA GLY A 84 27.05 15.59 25.39
C GLY A 84 25.64 16.15 25.16
N THR A 85 25.13 16.86 26.16
CA THR A 85 23.73 17.33 26.26
C THR A 85 23.62 18.87 26.31
N SER A 86 24.50 19.56 25.58
CA SER A 86 24.64 21.03 25.67
C SER A 86 23.46 21.83 25.10
N THR A 87 22.66 21.23 24.22
CA THR A 87 21.46 21.86 23.65
C THR A 87 20.20 21.06 23.96
N LYS A 88 19.03 21.71 23.95
CA LYS A 88 17.73 21.04 24.12
C LYS A 88 17.49 19.92 23.10
N VAL A 89 17.99 20.09 21.87
CA VAL A 89 17.88 19.06 20.82
C VAL A 89 18.74 17.86 21.16
N GLN A 90 20.00 18.07 21.58
CA GLN A 90 20.87 16.99 22.04
C GLN A 90 20.32 16.29 23.28
N GLN A 91 19.77 17.03 24.25
CA GLN A 91 19.11 16.44 25.44
C GLN A 91 17.96 15.52 25.06
N LEU A 92 17.09 15.98 24.15
CA LEU A 92 15.98 15.17 23.65
C LEU A 92 16.46 13.91 22.93
N LEU A 93 17.43 14.05 22.01
CA LEU A 93 17.93 12.92 21.23
C LEU A 93 18.74 11.94 22.11
N ASN A 94 19.55 12.44 23.03
CA ASN A 94 20.24 11.63 24.03
C ASN A 94 19.24 10.85 24.90
N SER A 95 18.17 11.49 25.37
CA SER A 95 17.10 10.82 26.12
C SER A 95 16.39 9.75 25.30
N PHE A 96 16.16 10.00 24.00
CA PHE A 96 15.57 9.02 23.09
C PHE A 96 16.49 7.81 22.92
N PHE A 97 17.76 8.01 22.59
CA PHE A 97 18.73 6.94 22.33
C PHE A 97 19.21 6.19 23.58
N SER A 98 19.09 6.80 24.76
CA SER A 98 19.38 6.16 26.05
C SER A 98 18.32 5.15 26.47
N ASN A 99 17.17 5.13 25.79
CA ASN A 99 16.01 4.36 26.20
C ASN A 99 15.68 3.27 25.18
N ASP A 100 15.74 2.01 25.62
CA ASP A 100 15.45 0.84 24.78
C ASP A 100 13.97 0.79 24.34
N GLU A 101 13.05 1.42 25.09
CA GLU A 101 11.63 1.54 24.70
C GLU A 101 11.46 2.39 23.42
N SER A 102 12.36 3.36 23.20
CA SER A 102 12.40 4.16 21.97
C SER A 102 12.71 3.29 20.76
N GLN A 103 13.71 2.43 20.87
CA GLN A 103 14.08 1.50 19.81
C GLN A 103 12.97 0.46 19.58
N CYS A 104 12.38 -0.04 20.67
CA CYS A 104 11.24 -0.95 20.62
C CYS A 104 10.05 -0.32 19.87
N THR A 105 9.75 0.95 20.12
CA THR A 105 8.70 1.72 19.44
C THR A 105 8.99 1.87 17.95
N LEU A 106 10.25 2.09 17.55
CA LEU A 106 10.64 2.13 16.13
C LEU A 106 10.41 0.80 15.42
N TYR A 107 10.79 -0.34 16.02
CA TYR A 107 10.55 -1.66 15.43
C TYR A 107 9.06 -2.00 15.36
N PHE A 108 8.29 -1.66 16.39
CA PHE A 108 6.83 -1.76 16.38
C PHE A 108 6.24 -1.00 15.18
N LEU A 109 6.60 0.28 15.04
CA LEU A 109 6.12 1.09 13.93
C LEU A 109 6.55 0.51 12.59
N GLN A 110 7.83 0.15 12.41
CA GLN A 110 8.31 -0.47 11.18
C GLN A 110 7.40 -1.63 10.75
N ASN A 111 7.03 -2.51 11.69
CA ASN A 111 6.20 -3.67 11.41
C ASN A 111 4.74 -3.33 11.05
N VAL A 112 4.12 -2.41 11.77
CA VAL A 112 2.72 -1.99 11.51
C VAL A 112 2.62 -1.17 10.23
N LEU A 113 3.52 -0.19 10.07
CA LEU A 113 3.53 0.71 8.92
C LEU A 113 3.83 -0.01 7.62
N PHE A 114 4.60 -1.11 7.66
CA PHE A 114 4.83 -1.94 6.49
C PHE A 114 3.54 -2.55 5.93
N GLU A 115 2.65 -3.05 6.78
CA GLU A 115 1.36 -3.61 6.30
C GLU A 115 0.43 -2.51 5.77
N ILE A 116 0.42 -1.33 6.41
CA ILE A 116 -0.34 -0.17 5.93
C ILE A 116 0.20 0.33 4.59
N GLN A 117 1.53 0.43 4.44
CA GLN A 117 2.15 0.87 3.19
C GLN A 117 1.89 -0.11 2.06
N LYS A 118 1.88 -1.43 2.31
CA LYS A 118 1.49 -2.42 1.28
C LYS A 118 0.07 -2.17 0.77
N ALA A 119 -0.89 -1.95 1.68
CA ALA A 119 -2.26 -1.67 1.28
C ALA A 119 -2.37 -0.33 0.54
N GLU A 120 -1.68 0.71 1.01
CA GLU A 120 -1.63 2.01 0.35
C GLU A 120 -1.07 1.92 -1.08
N LEU A 121 0.04 1.21 -1.28
CA LEU A 121 0.61 0.96 -2.61
C LEU A 121 -0.33 0.16 -3.50
N GLN A 122 -1.14 -0.75 -2.94
CA GLN A 122 -2.18 -1.43 -3.71
C GLN A 122 -3.28 -0.45 -4.13
N LEU A 123 -3.74 0.42 -3.24
CA LEU A 123 -4.78 1.41 -3.55
C LEU A 123 -4.32 2.46 -4.58
N GLN A 124 -3.03 2.80 -4.60
CA GLN A 124 -2.45 3.82 -5.49
C GLN A 124 -2.07 3.31 -6.89
N ARG A 125 -2.23 2.00 -7.18
CA ARG A 125 -1.95 1.47 -8.52
C ARG A 125 -2.89 2.11 -9.54
N SER A 126 -2.36 2.43 -10.71
CA SER A 126 -3.13 2.99 -11.85
C SER A 126 -4.23 2.08 -12.38
N TYR A 127 -4.31 0.84 -11.89
CA TYR A 127 -5.24 -0.19 -12.30
C TYR A 127 -6.07 -0.77 -11.17
N THR A 128 -5.98 -0.20 -9.96
CA THR A 128 -6.89 -0.56 -8.89
C THR A 128 -8.25 0.03 -9.18
N THR A 129 -9.29 -0.79 -9.03
CA THR A 129 -10.68 -0.47 -9.36
C THR A 129 -11.59 -0.76 -8.18
N ALA A 130 -12.83 -0.27 -8.20
CA ALA A 130 -13.73 -0.36 -7.04
C ALA A 130 -13.99 -1.81 -6.58
N VAL A 131 -13.80 -2.80 -7.47
CA VAL A 131 -13.93 -4.23 -7.14
C VAL A 131 -12.79 -4.76 -6.26
N ASP A 132 -11.66 -4.04 -6.19
CA ASP A 132 -10.48 -4.44 -5.42
C ASP A 132 -10.51 -3.90 -3.99
N LEU A 133 -11.15 -2.73 -3.79
CA LEU A 133 -11.15 -1.97 -2.54
C LEU A 133 -11.55 -2.80 -1.32
N TYR A 134 -12.65 -3.54 -1.41
CA TYR A 134 -13.13 -4.35 -0.29
C TYR A 134 -12.08 -5.35 0.18
N SER A 135 -11.45 -6.05 -0.76
CA SER A 135 -10.45 -7.07 -0.45
C SER A 135 -9.17 -6.46 0.11
N ILE A 136 -8.75 -5.29 -0.37
CA ILE A 136 -7.53 -4.63 0.09
C ILE A 136 -7.72 -4.12 1.53
N VAL A 137 -8.82 -3.41 1.78
CA VAL A 137 -9.09 -2.81 3.09
C VAL A 137 -9.39 -3.86 4.15
N THR A 138 -10.23 -4.87 3.86
CA THR A 138 -10.53 -5.92 4.83
C THR A 138 -9.31 -6.76 5.17
N LYS A 139 -8.48 -7.15 4.18
CA LYS A 139 -7.20 -7.84 4.45
C LYS A 139 -6.26 -7.02 5.33
N LEU A 140 -6.23 -5.69 5.17
CA LEU A 140 -5.44 -4.83 6.06
C LEU A 140 -6.01 -4.85 7.48
N ILE A 141 -7.32 -4.63 7.64
CA ILE A 141 -8.00 -4.64 8.94
C ILE A 141 -7.78 -5.99 9.64
N ASP A 142 -8.03 -7.10 8.95
CA ASP A 142 -7.88 -8.46 9.49
C ASP A 142 -6.45 -8.70 10.00
N LYS A 143 -5.43 -8.27 9.24
CA LYS A 143 -4.03 -8.38 9.66
C LYS A 143 -3.72 -7.54 10.89
N LEU A 144 -4.24 -6.31 10.97
CA LEU A 144 -4.05 -5.44 12.13
C LEU A 144 -4.78 -6.00 13.36
N GLN A 145 -6.00 -6.50 13.18
CA GLN A 145 -6.74 -7.18 14.24
C GLN A 145 -6.02 -8.44 14.73
N GLN A 146 -5.47 -9.23 13.83
CA GLN A 146 -4.71 -10.43 14.20
C GLN A 146 -3.47 -10.08 15.03
N LYS A 147 -2.79 -8.96 14.73
CA LYS A 147 -1.69 -8.46 15.58
C LYS A 147 -2.13 -8.14 17.01
N LEU A 148 -3.31 -7.53 17.16
CA LEU A 148 -3.90 -7.25 18.48
C LEU A 148 -4.26 -8.54 19.23
N CYS A 149 -4.84 -9.53 18.53
CA CYS A 149 -5.20 -10.83 19.10
C CYS A 149 -3.97 -11.61 19.56
N ASP A 150 -2.94 -11.69 18.71
CA ASP A 150 -1.73 -12.47 18.97
C ASP A 150 -0.70 -11.71 19.84
N LYS A 151 -0.92 -10.41 20.06
CA LYS A 151 0.06 -9.49 20.70
C LYS A 151 1.44 -9.59 20.07
N TYR A 152 1.46 -9.65 18.73
CA TYR A 152 2.68 -9.87 17.95
C TYR A 152 2.94 -8.72 16.97
N TYR A 153 4.00 -7.97 17.25
CA TYR A 153 4.38 -6.76 16.50
C TYR A 153 5.71 -6.89 15.77
N GLY A 154 6.13 -8.12 15.46
CA GLY A 154 7.38 -8.43 14.77
C GLY A 154 8.49 -8.90 15.71
N HIS A 155 9.44 -9.67 15.16
CA HIS A 155 10.46 -10.37 15.94
C HIS A 155 11.33 -9.43 16.78
N ASN A 156 11.87 -8.36 16.18
CA ASN A 156 12.74 -7.41 16.89
C ASN A 156 12.00 -6.69 18.02
N THR A 157 10.72 -6.37 17.82
CA THR A 157 9.86 -5.82 18.88
C THR A 157 9.70 -6.81 20.02
N GLN A 158 9.39 -8.08 19.75
CA GLN A 158 9.27 -9.08 20.81
C GLN A 158 10.57 -9.29 21.57
N LEU A 159 11.71 -9.38 20.88
CA LEU A 159 13.02 -9.51 21.53
C LEU A 159 13.32 -8.37 22.51
N LEU A 160 12.99 -7.13 22.14
CA LEU A 160 13.16 -5.99 23.03
C LEU A 160 12.13 -5.96 24.15
N LEU A 161 10.86 -6.28 23.87
CA LEU A 161 9.84 -6.37 24.91
C LEU A 161 10.18 -7.42 25.97
N ASP A 162 10.70 -8.58 25.58
CA ASP A 162 11.09 -9.62 26.53
C ASP A 162 12.25 -9.15 27.43
N ARG A 163 13.26 -8.49 26.86
CA ARG A 163 14.34 -7.84 27.64
C ARG A 163 13.83 -6.74 28.57
N LEU A 164 12.91 -5.91 28.08
CA LEU A 164 12.34 -4.82 28.86
C LEU A 164 11.50 -5.34 30.03
N LYS A 165 10.76 -6.45 29.85
CA LYS A 165 10.02 -7.12 30.94
C LYS A 165 10.93 -7.57 32.07
N GLU A 166 12.10 -8.12 31.75
CA GLU A 166 13.09 -8.52 32.78
C GLU A 166 13.58 -7.32 33.61
N THR A 167 13.58 -6.12 33.03
CA THR A 167 14.06 -4.90 33.68
C THR A 167 12.95 -4.15 34.42
N ASN A 168 11.77 -4.01 33.80
CA ASN A 168 10.62 -3.27 34.33
C ASN A 168 9.32 -3.76 33.66
N GLU A 169 8.72 -4.78 34.25
CA GLU A 169 7.48 -5.41 33.77
C GLU A 169 6.33 -4.41 33.62
N ILE A 170 6.06 -3.59 34.64
CA ILE A 170 4.94 -2.62 34.65
C ILE A 170 5.05 -1.63 33.49
N LYS A 171 6.23 -1.03 33.31
CA LYS A 171 6.45 -0.06 32.23
C LYS A 171 6.37 -0.73 30.85
N THR A 172 6.77 -1.99 30.76
CA THR A 172 6.66 -2.76 29.51
C THR A 172 5.20 -3.07 29.17
N GLU A 173 4.37 -3.38 30.17
CA GLU A 173 2.92 -3.54 29.97
C GLU A 173 2.25 -2.23 29.53
N GLU A 174 2.66 -1.08 30.07
CA GLU A 174 2.19 0.24 29.62
C GLU A 174 2.57 0.51 28.17
N LEU A 175 3.81 0.16 27.78
CA LEU A 175 4.26 0.26 26.39
C LEU A 175 3.43 -0.64 25.46
N ILE A 176 3.16 -1.89 25.85
CA ILE A 176 2.31 -2.81 25.06
C ILE A 176 0.89 -2.25 24.93
N LYS A 177 0.32 -1.67 26.00
CA LYS A 177 -1.00 -1.01 25.95
C LYS A 177 -1.00 0.18 24.98
N SER A 178 0.08 0.96 24.91
CA SER A 178 0.22 2.05 23.94
C SER A 178 0.26 1.53 22.49
N PHE A 179 0.93 0.39 22.26
CA PHE A 179 0.96 -0.27 20.94
C PHE A 179 -0.42 -0.81 20.54
N ASP A 180 -1.14 -1.42 21.49
CA ASP A 180 -2.51 -1.87 21.28
C ASP A 180 -3.44 -0.70 20.94
N ALA A 181 -3.36 0.38 21.70
CA ALA A 181 -4.15 1.59 21.49
C ALA A 181 -3.90 2.17 20.10
N PHE A 182 -2.63 2.32 19.70
CA PHE A 182 -2.26 2.80 18.38
C PHE A 182 -2.88 1.95 17.25
N VAL A 183 -2.71 0.62 17.31
CA VAL A 183 -3.25 -0.26 16.25
C VAL A 183 -4.78 -0.22 16.22
N GLN A 184 -5.42 -0.19 17.40
CA GLN A 184 -6.86 -0.10 17.52
C GLN A 184 -7.39 1.23 16.93
N SER A 185 -6.78 2.36 17.28
CA SER A 185 -7.12 3.68 16.74
C SER A 185 -6.96 3.73 15.21
N VAL A 186 -5.94 3.09 14.65
CA VAL A 186 -5.78 2.97 13.20
C VAL A 186 -6.94 2.19 12.59
N ILE A 187 -7.30 1.05 13.17
CA ILE A 187 -8.43 0.23 12.69
C ILE A 187 -9.74 1.02 12.75
N ASP A 188 -10.01 1.67 13.88
CA ASP A 188 -11.25 2.41 14.11
C ASP A 188 -11.37 3.60 13.16
N TYR A 189 -10.26 4.31 12.92
CA TYR A 189 -10.23 5.37 11.92
C TYR A 189 -10.54 4.81 10.53
N ILE A 190 -9.91 3.71 10.10
CA ILE A 190 -10.19 3.11 8.78
C ILE A 190 -11.67 2.73 8.66
N LYS A 191 -12.23 2.07 9.68
CA LYS A 191 -13.64 1.64 9.72
C LYS A 191 -14.60 2.81 9.65
N SER A 192 -14.31 3.91 10.35
CA SER A 192 -15.18 5.10 10.37
C SER A 192 -15.45 5.72 8.98
N TYR A 193 -14.59 5.47 7.99
CA TYR A 193 -14.79 5.92 6.60
C TYR A 193 -15.19 4.78 5.66
N PHE A 194 -14.78 3.54 5.96
CA PHE A 194 -14.99 2.40 5.07
C PHE A 194 -16.35 1.73 5.29
N ASP A 195 -16.83 1.67 6.54
CA ASP A 195 -17.98 0.85 6.90
C ASP A 195 -19.28 1.33 6.24
N ASP A 196 -19.45 2.65 6.06
CA ASP A 196 -20.59 3.28 5.38
C ASP A 196 -20.79 2.78 3.94
N HIS A 197 -19.70 2.37 3.27
CA HIS A 197 -19.71 1.90 1.90
C HIS A 197 -19.27 0.43 1.77
N SER A 198 -18.99 -0.24 2.88
CA SER A 198 -18.41 -1.58 2.92
C SER A 198 -19.28 -2.60 2.18
N GLU A 199 -20.60 -2.56 2.35
CA GLU A 199 -21.55 -3.46 1.68
C GLU A 199 -21.61 -3.25 0.17
N LEU A 200 -21.45 -2.02 -0.31
CA LEU A 200 -21.33 -1.74 -1.75
C LEU A 200 -20.04 -2.40 -2.28
N TYR A 201 -18.88 -2.07 -1.70
CA TYR A 201 -17.60 -2.59 -2.17
C TYR A 201 -17.51 -4.12 -2.06
N LYS A 202 -18.13 -4.71 -1.03
CA LYS A 202 -18.26 -6.16 -0.88
C LYS A 202 -18.99 -6.79 -2.04
N LYS A 203 -20.13 -6.22 -2.46
CA LYS A 203 -20.90 -6.70 -3.62
C LYS A 203 -20.14 -6.50 -4.94
N LEU A 204 -19.42 -5.39 -5.09
CA LEU A 204 -18.56 -5.14 -6.25
C LEU A 204 -17.39 -6.15 -6.32
N SER A 205 -16.87 -6.62 -5.18
CA SER A 205 -15.72 -7.53 -5.13
C SER A 205 -15.94 -8.89 -5.82
N PHE A 206 -17.18 -9.29 -6.05
CA PHE A 206 -17.50 -10.50 -6.84
C PHE A 206 -17.11 -10.38 -8.33
N PHE A 207 -16.95 -9.15 -8.83
CA PHE A 207 -16.53 -8.86 -10.19
C PHE A 207 -15.00 -8.83 -10.34
N ASN A 208 -14.25 -9.05 -9.27
CA ASN A 208 -12.81 -9.25 -9.33
C ASN A 208 -12.46 -10.58 -10.04
N VAL A 209 -11.34 -10.60 -10.77
CA VAL A 209 -10.79 -11.79 -11.47
C VAL A 209 -10.68 -13.03 -10.58
N GLN A 210 -10.31 -12.88 -9.32
CA GLN A 210 -10.15 -13.97 -8.34
C GLN A 210 -11.50 -14.58 -7.92
N SER A 211 -12.57 -13.78 -7.99
CA SER A 211 -13.91 -14.14 -7.54
C SER A 211 -14.81 -14.64 -8.67
N PHE A 212 -14.42 -14.45 -9.94
CA PHE A 212 -15.30 -14.71 -11.08
C PHE A 212 -15.86 -16.13 -11.12
N GLN A 213 -15.06 -17.13 -10.74
CA GLN A 213 -15.53 -18.53 -10.69
C GLN A 213 -16.74 -18.70 -9.75
N PHE A 214 -16.80 -17.92 -8.67
CA PHE A 214 -17.86 -17.93 -7.67
C PHE A 214 -18.98 -16.91 -7.95
N LEU A 215 -18.85 -16.08 -8.98
CA LEU A 215 -19.87 -15.09 -9.34
C LEU A 215 -21.19 -15.79 -9.71
N THR A 216 -22.25 -15.46 -8.97
CA THR A 216 -23.61 -15.98 -9.17
C THR A 216 -24.54 -14.89 -9.70
N TRP A 217 -25.69 -15.29 -10.24
CA TRP A 217 -26.74 -14.34 -10.64
C TRP A 217 -27.19 -13.45 -9.48
N ARG A 218 -27.28 -14.01 -8.25
CA ARG A 218 -27.65 -13.24 -7.07
C ARG A 218 -26.70 -12.07 -6.84
N ASN A 219 -25.39 -12.26 -7.05
CA ASN A 219 -24.41 -11.19 -6.92
C ASN A 219 -24.61 -10.09 -7.97
N VAL A 220 -24.93 -10.46 -9.22
CA VAL A 220 -25.24 -9.50 -10.28
C VAL A 220 -26.49 -8.69 -9.93
N GLN A 221 -27.55 -9.37 -9.47
CA GLN A 221 -28.78 -8.71 -9.02
C GLN A 221 -28.52 -7.74 -7.86
N ASP A 222 -27.69 -8.14 -6.89
CA ASP A 222 -27.35 -7.30 -5.75
C ASP A 222 -26.65 -6.00 -6.15
N VAL A 223 -25.76 -6.05 -7.15
CA VAL A 223 -25.11 -4.83 -7.66
C VAL A 223 -26.10 -4.00 -8.47
N VAL A 224 -26.86 -4.62 -9.38
CA VAL A 224 -27.88 -3.93 -10.20
C VAL A 224 -28.94 -3.22 -9.36
N ASN A 225 -29.27 -3.75 -8.18
CA ASN A 225 -30.19 -3.09 -7.25
C ASN A 225 -29.59 -1.88 -6.54
N LEU A 226 -28.26 -1.74 -6.52
CA LEU A 226 -27.56 -0.63 -5.90
C LEU A 226 -27.13 0.44 -6.91
N ILE A 227 -26.86 0.05 -8.16
CA ILE A 227 -26.40 0.96 -9.20
C ILE A 227 -27.56 1.45 -10.07
N HIS A 228 -27.50 2.71 -10.50
CA HIS A 228 -28.51 3.29 -11.38
C HIS A 228 -28.03 3.18 -12.83
N VAL A 229 -28.54 2.17 -13.55
CA VAL A 229 -28.26 1.97 -14.98
C VAL A 229 -29.55 2.16 -15.77
N ASN A 230 -29.55 3.14 -16.68
CA ASN A 230 -30.71 3.47 -17.51
C ASN A 230 -30.98 2.38 -18.57
N ASP A 231 -32.27 2.16 -18.84
CA ASP A 231 -32.77 1.24 -19.88
C ASP A 231 -32.17 -0.16 -19.77
N LEU A 232 -32.20 -0.74 -18.55
CA LEU A 232 -31.68 -2.07 -18.27
C LEU A 232 -32.78 -3.12 -18.34
N ASP A 233 -32.74 -3.98 -19.35
CA ASP A 233 -33.58 -5.17 -19.43
C ASP A 233 -32.98 -6.27 -18.54
N ARG A 234 -33.67 -6.62 -17.45
CA ARG A 234 -33.19 -7.57 -16.44
C ARG A 234 -33.30 -9.03 -16.90
N ASP A 235 -34.26 -9.35 -17.76
CA ASP A 235 -34.46 -10.71 -18.28
C ASP A 235 -33.42 -10.99 -19.37
N GLN A 236 -33.17 -10.00 -20.22
CA GLN A 236 -32.07 -10.06 -21.17
C GLN A 236 -30.73 -10.13 -20.42
N LEU A 237 -30.49 -9.27 -19.41
CA LEU A 237 -29.28 -9.31 -18.58
C LEU A 237 -29.01 -10.70 -17.96
N TYR A 238 -30.04 -11.40 -17.49
CA TYR A 238 -29.88 -12.75 -16.96
C TYR A 238 -29.38 -13.72 -18.04
N SER A 239 -29.96 -13.65 -19.23
CA SER A 239 -29.54 -14.47 -20.38
C SER A 239 -28.08 -14.16 -20.75
N GLU A 240 -27.74 -12.88 -20.86
CA GLU A 240 -26.38 -12.40 -21.16
C GLU A 240 -25.35 -12.88 -20.12
N PHE A 241 -25.72 -12.85 -18.83
CA PHE A 241 -24.86 -13.35 -17.76
C PHE A 241 -24.59 -14.85 -17.90
N ASN A 242 -25.62 -15.65 -18.19
CA ASN A 242 -25.44 -17.09 -18.37
C ASN A 242 -24.55 -17.40 -19.58
N ASP A 243 -24.71 -16.66 -20.68
CA ASP A 243 -23.86 -16.81 -21.87
C ASP A 243 -22.39 -16.52 -21.55
N ILE A 244 -22.11 -15.43 -20.83
CA ILE A 244 -20.74 -15.10 -20.38
C ILE A 244 -20.19 -16.13 -19.39
N LYS A 245 -21.02 -16.65 -18.48
CA LYS A 245 -20.60 -17.68 -17.53
C LYS A 245 -20.25 -18.99 -18.24
N CYS A 246 -21.05 -19.40 -19.22
CA CYS A 246 -20.78 -20.55 -20.08
C CYS A 246 -19.49 -20.33 -20.88
N LEU A 247 -19.31 -19.17 -21.50
CA LEU A 247 -18.09 -18.81 -22.24
C LEU A 247 -16.85 -18.91 -21.36
N TYR A 248 -16.88 -18.32 -20.16
CA TYR A 248 -15.75 -18.38 -19.23
C TYR A 248 -15.42 -19.82 -18.82
N ASN A 249 -16.44 -20.63 -18.49
CA ASN A 249 -16.25 -22.03 -18.12
C ASN A 249 -15.64 -22.84 -19.28
N ASP A 250 -16.07 -22.58 -20.51
CA ASP A 250 -15.51 -23.19 -21.71
C ASP A 250 -14.05 -22.80 -21.92
N LEU A 251 -13.72 -21.52 -21.77
CA LEU A 251 -12.35 -21.02 -21.88
C LEU A 251 -11.41 -21.62 -20.81
N ASN A 252 -11.91 -21.79 -19.59
CA ASN A 252 -11.18 -22.45 -18.50
C ASN A 252 -11.01 -23.95 -18.72
N LYS A 253 -11.97 -24.65 -19.34
CA LYS A 253 -11.86 -26.07 -19.69
C LYS A 253 -10.93 -26.31 -20.89
N LYS A 254 -10.95 -25.40 -21.87
CA LYS A 254 -10.24 -25.54 -23.15
C LYS A 254 -8.79 -25.04 -23.08
N SER A 255 -8.36 -24.31 -22.06
CA SER A 255 -7.02 -23.71 -22.03
C SER A 255 -6.29 -23.77 -20.70
N ILE A 256 -5.00 -24.12 -20.79
CA ILE A 256 -3.97 -23.89 -19.76
C ILE A 256 -3.50 -22.40 -19.79
N LYS A 257 -4.08 -21.56 -20.66
CA LYS A 257 -3.51 -20.25 -21.08
C LYS A 257 -4.54 -19.13 -21.30
N LEU A 258 -5.66 -19.09 -20.56
CA LEU A 258 -6.59 -17.94 -20.57
C LEU A 258 -5.86 -16.60 -20.35
N ASN A 259 -4.83 -16.61 -19.50
CA ASN A 259 -3.95 -15.47 -19.28
C ASN A 259 -3.22 -15.01 -20.54
N ASP A 260 -2.70 -15.93 -21.36
CA ASP A 260 -1.97 -15.56 -22.59
C ASP A 260 -2.93 -15.01 -23.64
N GLN A 261 -4.17 -15.52 -23.70
CA GLN A 261 -5.20 -15.02 -24.60
C GLN A 261 -5.62 -13.59 -24.25
N ILE A 262 -5.88 -13.32 -22.97
CA ILE A 262 -6.23 -11.98 -22.49
C ILE A 262 -5.06 -11.01 -22.70
N LYS A 263 -3.82 -11.43 -22.42
CA LYS A 263 -2.62 -10.63 -22.71
C LYS A 263 -2.52 -10.27 -24.20
N SER A 264 -2.68 -11.26 -25.09
CA SER A 264 -2.63 -11.05 -26.54
C SER A 264 -3.72 -10.09 -27.02
N TYR A 265 -4.93 -10.22 -26.48
CA TYR A 265 -6.04 -9.32 -26.79
C TYR A 265 -5.74 -7.87 -26.38
N ILE A 266 -5.24 -7.65 -25.17
CA ILE A 266 -4.90 -6.30 -24.68
C ILE A 266 -3.75 -5.69 -25.48
N LEU A 267 -2.74 -6.49 -25.86
CA LEU A 267 -1.65 -6.02 -26.73
C LEU A 267 -2.19 -5.58 -28.10
N ASN A 268 -3.07 -6.36 -28.72
CA ASN A 268 -3.68 -6.01 -30.00
C ASN A 268 -4.55 -4.74 -29.91
N GLN A 269 -5.34 -4.59 -28.83
CA GLN A 269 -6.12 -3.38 -28.57
C GLN A 269 -5.22 -2.13 -28.45
N ARG A 270 -4.10 -2.25 -27.74
CA ARG A 270 -3.11 -1.16 -27.61
C ARG A 270 -2.50 -0.83 -28.97
N MET A 271 -2.03 -1.83 -29.71
CA MET A 271 -1.44 -1.62 -31.03
C MET A 271 -2.43 -0.95 -32.00
N ASN A 272 -3.69 -1.37 -32.00
CA ASN A 272 -4.74 -0.76 -32.82
C ASN A 272 -5.02 0.70 -32.40
N SER A 273 -4.96 1.01 -31.10
CA SER A 273 -5.07 2.38 -30.59
C SER A 273 -3.87 3.26 -30.96
N PHE A 274 -2.67 2.68 -31.02
CA PHE A 274 -1.44 3.36 -31.45
C PHE A 274 -1.41 3.57 -32.97
N THR A 275 -1.82 2.59 -33.78
CA THR A 275 -1.94 2.75 -35.24
C THR A 275 -3.06 3.71 -35.63
N SER A 276 -4.16 3.74 -34.86
CA SER A 276 -5.20 4.77 -35.01
C SER A 276 -4.64 6.17 -34.71
N LYS A 277 -3.83 6.32 -33.66
CA LYS A 277 -3.16 7.59 -33.34
C LYS A 277 -2.10 7.97 -34.37
N ILE A 278 -1.34 7.01 -34.92
CA ILE A 278 -0.32 7.30 -35.96
C ILE A 278 -0.98 7.77 -37.27
N ASN A 279 -2.15 7.23 -37.62
CA ASN A 279 -2.90 7.69 -38.79
C ASN A 279 -3.46 9.12 -38.66
N ASP A 280 -3.63 9.63 -37.43
CA ASP A 280 -4.05 11.01 -37.17
C ASP A 280 -2.86 12.00 -37.14
N TYR A 281 -1.60 11.53 -37.21
CA TYR A 281 -0.39 12.36 -37.05
C TYR A 281 0.54 12.38 -38.27
N ILE A 282 0.08 12.00 -39.46
CA ILE A 282 0.85 12.29 -40.70
C ILE A 282 0.53 13.72 -41.17
N VAL A 283 1.09 14.70 -40.48
CA VAL A 283 1.46 16.01 -41.04
C VAL A 283 2.89 16.32 -40.56
N VAL A 284 3.67 16.85 -41.50
CA VAL A 284 5.12 16.89 -41.61
C VAL A 284 5.86 17.61 -40.47
N CYS A 285 7.08 17.11 -40.25
CA CYS A 285 8.22 17.48 -39.41
C CYS A 285 8.46 18.98 -39.14
N ASP A 286 9.09 19.29 -37.99
CA ASP A 286 10.50 19.74 -37.95
C ASP A 286 11.08 19.71 -36.51
N GLU A 287 12.41 19.82 -36.46
CA GLU A 287 13.39 19.35 -35.48
C GLU A 287 13.52 20.13 -34.16
N ASP A 288 14.36 19.54 -33.28
CA ASP A 288 15.14 20.13 -32.17
C ASP A 288 14.45 20.47 -30.83
N ASP A 289 14.71 19.67 -29.79
CA ASP A 289 15.81 19.96 -28.85
C ASP A 289 15.83 18.94 -27.68
N ALA A 290 17.05 18.52 -27.35
CA ALA A 290 17.36 17.65 -26.23
C ALA A 290 17.48 18.45 -24.93
N GLU A 291 17.05 17.88 -23.79
CA GLU A 291 17.87 17.87 -22.57
C GLU A 291 17.33 16.91 -21.49
N ASN A 292 18.29 16.25 -20.85
CA ASN A 292 18.16 15.12 -19.93
C ASN A 292 17.70 15.52 -18.52
N ASN A 293 17.11 14.56 -17.79
CA ASN A 293 17.64 13.99 -16.53
C ASN A 293 16.50 13.48 -15.62
N GLU A 294 16.16 12.20 -15.70
CA GLU A 294 15.62 11.48 -14.54
C GLU A 294 16.35 10.13 -14.40
N GLU A 295 17.08 10.00 -13.30
CA GLU A 295 17.77 8.78 -12.90
C GLU A 295 16.77 7.63 -12.75
N THR A 296 17.05 6.58 -13.50
CA THR A 296 16.36 5.29 -13.53
C THR A 296 16.21 4.69 -12.13
N ILE A 297 14.98 4.72 -11.62
CA ILE A 297 14.54 3.82 -10.55
C ILE A 297 14.57 2.39 -11.09
N SER A 298 15.56 1.61 -10.65
CA SER A 298 15.58 0.16 -10.86
C SER A 298 14.37 -0.46 -10.16
N SER A 299 13.32 -0.70 -10.94
CA SER A 299 12.04 -1.24 -10.49
C SER A 299 12.18 -2.71 -10.09
N PRO A 300 11.83 -3.12 -8.85
CA PRO A 300 11.75 -4.52 -8.48
C PRO A 300 10.35 -5.05 -8.88
N ASN A 301 10.03 -5.12 -10.17
CA ASN A 301 8.66 -5.43 -10.65
C ASN A 301 8.51 -6.62 -11.62
N ASN A 302 9.49 -7.52 -11.72
CA ASN A 302 9.36 -8.68 -12.63
C ASN A 302 8.39 -9.79 -12.16
N ARG A 303 7.77 -9.69 -10.97
CA ARG A 303 6.84 -10.72 -10.45
C ARG A 303 5.35 -10.36 -10.60
N GLU A 304 4.98 -9.08 -10.71
CA GLU A 304 3.56 -8.67 -10.79
C GLU A 304 3.00 -8.58 -12.23
N GLU A 305 3.85 -8.59 -13.27
CA GLU A 305 3.44 -8.52 -14.69
C GLU A 305 2.66 -9.76 -15.20
N ASN A 306 2.47 -10.78 -14.35
CA ASN A 306 1.82 -12.04 -14.71
C ASN A 306 0.38 -12.20 -14.21
N LEU A 307 -0.17 -11.28 -13.40
CA LEU A 307 -1.58 -11.35 -12.98
C LEU A 307 -2.49 -10.61 -13.98
N ILE A 308 -3.57 -11.27 -14.42
CA ILE A 308 -4.63 -10.61 -15.18
C ILE A 308 -5.37 -9.63 -14.27
N ARG A 309 -5.65 -8.43 -14.78
CA ARG A 309 -6.52 -7.45 -14.12
C ARG A 309 -8.00 -7.74 -14.37
N SER A 310 -8.84 -7.44 -13.39
CA SER A 310 -10.30 -7.66 -13.47
C SER A 310 -10.93 -6.98 -14.68
N ASP A 311 -10.56 -5.72 -14.96
CA ASP A 311 -11.04 -4.96 -16.12
C ASP A 311 -10.60 -5.58 -17.45
N HIS A 312 -9.37 -6.10 -17.55
CA HIS A 312 -8.91 -6.81 -18.75
C HIS A 312 -9.70 -8.10 -19.02
N LEU A 313 -10.01 -8.88 -17.97
CA LEU A 313 -10.84 -10.07 -18.10
C LEU A 313 -12.23 -9.70 -18.64
N TRP A 314 -12.89 -8.73 -18.02
CA TRP A 314 -14.22 -8.30 -18.44
C TRP A 314 -14.22 -7.70 -19.84
N ALA A 315 -13.22 -6.89 -20.20
CA ALA A 315 -13.07 -6.36 -21.55
C ALA A 315 -12.92 -7.47 -22.59
N TYR A 316 -12.16 -8.53 -22.28
CA TYR A 316 -12.01 -9.69 -23.17
C TYR A 316 -13.31 -10.47 -23.33
N LEU A 317 -13.97 -10.81 -22.21
CA LEU A 317 -15.22 -11.57 -22.21
C LEU A 317 -16.34 -10.85 -22.98
N LEU A 318 -16.51 -9.54 -22.75
CA LEU A 318 -17.51 -8.73 -23.44
C LEU A 318 -17.18 -8.52 -24.93
N ASN A 319 -15.90 -8.55 -25.31
CA ASN A 319 -15.51 -8.40 -26.71
C ASN A 319 -15.67 -9.67 -27.55
N ILE A 320 -15.61 -10.84 -26.94
CA ILE A 320 -15.89 -12.11 -27.65
C ILE A 320 -17.35 -12.16 -28.10
N ASN A 321 -18.27 -11.51 -27.39
CA ASN A 321 -19.69 -11.47 -27.72
C ASN A 321 -20.27 -10.02 -27.74
N PRO A 322 -19.80 -9.16 -28.67
CA PRO A 322 -20.02 -7.72 -28.57
C PRO A 322 -21.47 -7.28 -28.83
N SER A 323 -22.22 -8.05 -29.63
CA SER A 323 -23.65 -7.80 -29.91
C SER A 323 -24.60 -8.55 -28.99
N GLY A 324 -24.10 -9.56 -28.27
CA GLY A 324 -24.92 -10.43 -27.43
C GLY A 324 -25.05 -9.98 -25.98
N THR A 325 -24.28 -8.99 -25.52
CA THR A 325 -24.28 -8.59 -24.09
C THR A 325 -24.46 -7.07 -23.82
N PRO A 326 -25.45 -6.39 -24.41
CA PRO A 326 -25.62 -4.94 -24.24
C PRO A 326 -25.94 -4.53 -22.79
N ASN A 327 -26.77 -5.27 -22.06
CA ASN A 327 -27.16 -4.92 -20.69
C ASN A 327 -26.02 -5.16 -19.70
N LEU A 328 -25.34 -6.30 -19.81
CA LEU A 328 -24.20 -6.66 -18.98
C LEU A 328 -23.03 -5.70 -19.22
N LYS A 329 -22.81 -5.28 -20.47
CA LYS A 329 -21.80 -4.26 -20.79
C LYS A 329 -22.09 -2.94 -20.06
N LYS A 330 -23.35 -2.48 -20.01
CA LYS A 330 -23.71 -1.27 -19.23
C LYS A 330 -23.34 -1.42 -17.76
N VAL A 331 -23.69 -2.56 -17.15
CA VAL A 331 -23.41 -2.86 -15.73
C VAL A 331 -21.90 -2.87 -15.46
N ILE A 332 -21.13 -3.58 -16.27
CA ILE A 332 -19.68 -3.69 -16.11
C ILE A 332 -19.01 -2.33 -16.32
N CYS A 333 -19.38 -1.59 -17.37
CA CYS A 333 -18.85 -0.25 -17.60
C CYS A 333 -19.13 0.68 -16.42
N TYR A 334 -20.33 0.62 -15.83
CA TYR A 334 -20.65 1.38 -14.62
C TYR A 334 -19.73 0.98 -13.46
N ILE A 335 -19.61 -0.31 -13.15
CA ILE A 335 -18.78 -0.82 -12.04
C ILE A 335 -17.33 -0.33 -12.15
N PHE A 336 -16.73 -0.45 -13.33
CA PHE A 336 -15.34 -0.05 -13.58
C PHE A 336 -15.16 1.46 -13.80
N SER A 337 -16.24 2.24 -13.85
CA SER A 337 -16.20 3.71 -13.85
C SER A 337 -16.21 4.30 -12.44
N ILE A 338 -16.54 3.51 -11.41
CA ILE A 338 -16.53 3.97 -10.02
C ILE A 338 -15.08 4.31 -9.64
N PRO A 339 -14.79 5.56 -9.24
CA PRO A 339 -13.45 5.96 -8.86
C PRO A 339 -12.98 5.23 -7.59
N CYS A 340 -11.67 4.96 -7.52
CA CYS A 340 -11.00 4.42 -6.35
C CYS A 340 -10.45 5.48 -5.42
#